data_AF-X1A635-F1
#
_entry.id   AF-X1A635-F1
#
_cell.length_a   1.000
_cell.length_b   1.000
_cell.length_c   1.000
_cell.angle_alpha   90.00
_cell.angle_beta   90.00
_cell.angle_gamma   90.00
#
_symmetry.space_group_name_H-M   'P 1'
#
loop_
_entity.id
_entity.type
_entity.pdbx_description
1 polymer ?
#
loop_
_entity_poly.entity_id
_entity_poly.type
_entity_poly.pdbx_seq_one_letter_code
_entity_poly.pdbx_strand_id
1 'polypeptide(L)'
;GEFAYPLDSSKWYKGSHEPLISKEVFDKVQNTRLGPRKIKWGSKKFAYKMLLKCGNCEGNIVAEEKFKKLSGGTFSHHIYYHCSRVLDRQCGKHYITEGQLEKKLVSFVESLDISKLSISQNLKTSFGQYKKIAGEVLAQQNIDIKEDDIDIKSYARYLFKEGSSSEKREFIRGLGIPLYLYNKNIYLEPIKADI
;
A
#
# COMPACT_ATOMS: atom_id res chain seq x y z
N GLY A 1 -3.38 -6.60 -47.56
CA GLY A 1 -2.69 -6.93 -46.28
C GLY A 1 -2.58 -8.43 -46.12
N GLU A 2 -1.76 -8.91 -45.19
CA GLU A 2 -1.61 -10.34 -44.89
C GLU A 2 -2.38 -10.73 -43.63
N PHE A 3 -3.02 -11.89 -43.63
CA PHE A 3 -3.77 -12.41 -42.48
C PHE A 3 -3.64 -13.94 -42.37
N ALA A 4 -3.76 -14.47 -41.15
CA ALA A 4 -3.77 -15.91 -40.90
C ALA A 4 -5.22 -16.42 -40.78
N TYR A 5 -5.51 -17.58 -41.38
CA TYR A 5 -6.79 -18.28 -41.21
C TYR A 5 -6.61 -19.81 -41.27
N PRO A 6 -7.26 -20.61 -40.42
CA PRO A 6 -7.96 -20.22 -39.18
C PRO A 6 -7.07 -19.40 -38.24
N LEU A 7 -7.64 -18.68 -37.26
CA LEU A 7 -6.85 -17.94 -36.28
C LEU A 7 -5.81 -18.91 -35.64
N ASP A 8 -4.57 -18.43 -35.52
CA ASP A 8 -3.39 -19.18 -35.04
C ASP A 8 -2.86 -20.31 -35.95
N SER A 9 -3.27 -20.36 -37.23
CA SER A 9 -2.67 -21.26 -38.20
C SER A 9 -1.33 -20.73 -38.75
N SER A 10 -0.45 -21.63 -39.17
CA SER A 10 0.80 -21.27 -39.86
C SER A 10 0.58 -20.80 -41.31
N LYS A 11 -0.68 -20.73 -41.79
CA LYS A 11 -1.01 -20.37 -43.17
C LYS A 11 -1.38 -18.90 -43.26
N TRP A 12 -0.55 -18.15 -43.97
CA TRP A 12 -0.74 -16.72 -44.23
C TRP A 12 -1.29 -16.49 -45.64
N TYR A 13 -2.28 -15.61 -45.74
CA TYR A 13 -2.96 -15.25 -46.98
C TYR A 13 -2.70 -13.78 -47.29
N LYS A 14 -2.35 -13.49 -48.53
CA LYS A 14 -2.18 -12.12 -49.05
C LYS A 14 -3.48 -11.67 -49.71
N GLY A 15 -4.05 -10.57 -49.23
CA GLY A 15 -5.24 -9.98 -49.85
C GLY A 15 -4.96 -9.46 -51.26
N SER A 16 -5.93 -9.62 -52.16
CA SER A 16 -5.81 -9.29 -53.59
C SER A 16 -5.92 -7.80 -53.91
N HIS A 17 -6.34 -6.97 -52.95
CA HIS A 17 -6.49 -5.53 -53.14
C HIS A 17 -5.17 -4.77 -52.90
N GLU A 18 -5.02 -3.65 -53.59
CA GLU A 18 -3.93 -2.71 -53.37
C GLU A 18 -3.97 -2.19 -51.92
N PRO A 19 -2.84 -2.26 -51.18
CA PRO A 19 -2.81 -1.82 -49.79
C PRO A 19 -2.85 -0.29 -49.67
N LEU A 20 -3.72 0.24 -48.81
CA LEU A 20 -3.79 1.69 -48.53
C LEU A 20 -2.53 2.25 -47.85
N ILE A 21 -1.81 1.44 -47.08
CA ILE A 21 -0.60 1.83 -46.37
C ILE A 21 0.47 0.74 -46.53
N SER A 22 1.74 1.12 -46.46
CA SER A 22 2.83 0.16 -46.51
C SER A 22 2.83 -0.76 -45.29
N LYS A 23 3.33 -1.99 -45.48
CA LYS A 23 3.49 -2.97 -44.41
C LYS A 23 4.37 -2.43 -43.28
N GLU A 24 5.41 -1.68 -43.62
CA GLU A 24 6.28 -1.02 -42.65
C GLU A 24 5.54 -0.01 -41.76
N VAL A 25 4.65 0.82 -42.35
CA VAL A 25 3.83 1.78 -41.60
C VAL A 25 2.86 1.03 -40.70
N PHE A 26 2.22 -0.02 -41.20
CA PHE A 26 1.34 -0.86 -40.41
C PHE A 26 2.08 -1.49 -39.22
N ASP A 27 3.25 -2.09 -39.43
CA ASP A 27 4.03 -2.76 -38.38
C ASP A 27 4.57 -1.76 -37.35
N LYS A 28 5.02 -0.57 -37.78
CA LYS A 28 5.39 0.54 -36.86
C LYS A 28 4.21 0.95 -35.98
N VAL A 29 3.01 1.05 -36.54
CA VAL A 29 1.79 1.37 -35.78
C VAL A 29 1.38 0.21 -34.87
N GLN A 30 1.45 -1.05 -35.30
CA GLN A 30 1.13 -2.19 -34.42
C GLN A 30 2.11 -2.27 -33.24
N ASN A 31 3.41 -2.09 -33.48
CA ASN A 31 4.42 -2.10 -32.44
C ASN A 31 4.27 -0.93 -31.44
N THR A 32 3.78 0.22 -31.89
CA THR A 32 3.47 1.36 -30.98
C THR A 32 2.11 1.22 -30.29
N ARG A 33 1.12 0.59 -30.93
CA ARG A 33 -0.20 0.27 -30.36
C ARG A 33 -0.10 -0.80 -29.27
N LEU A 34 0.83 -1.74 -29.42
CA LEU A 34 1.33 -2.62 -28.35
C LEU A 34 2.17 -1.82 -27.35
N GLY A 35 1.65 -0.65 -26.91
CA GLY A 35 2.30 0.21 -25.94
C GLY A 35 2.70 -0.55 -24.68
N PRO A 36 3.51 0.06 -23.79
CA PRO A 36 4.09 -0.63 -22.65
C PRO A 36 3.02 -1.44 -21.93
N ARG A 37 3.29 -2.74 -21.71
CA ARG A 37 2.35 -3.69 -21.10
C ARG A 37 1.68 -2.99 -19.93
N LYS A 38 0.38 -2.70 -20.05
CA LYS A 38 -0.37 -2.08 -18.97
C LYS A 38 -0.20 -2.98 -17.77
N ILE A 39 0.30 -2.41 -16.68
CA ILE A 39 0.43 -3.12 -15.40
C ILE A 39 -0.95 -3.72 -15.09
N LYS A 40 -0.99 -5.03 -14.77
CA LYS A 40 -2.25 -5.73 -14.47
C LYS A 40 -3.01 -4.92 -13.42
N TRP A 41 -4.29 -4.67 -13.70
CA TRP A 41 -5.14 -3.94 -12.76
C TRP A 41 -5.12 -4.62 -11.39
N GLY A 42 -4.91 -3.84 -10.32
CA GLY A 42 -4.83 -4.34 -8.96
C GLY A 42 -3.48 -4.95 -8.54
N SER A 43 -2.44 -4.96 -9.39
CA SER A 43 -1.14 -5.52 -8.99
C SER A 43 -0.38 -4.66 -7.97
N LYS A 44 -0.72 -3.37 -7.85
CA LYS A 44 -0.12 -2.46 -6.86
C LYS A 44 -0.61 -2.81 -5.46
N LYS A 45 0.33 -3.06 -4.55
CA LYS A 45 0.06 -3.34 -3.15
C LYS A 45 0.44 -2.11 -2.32
N PHE A 46 -0.50 -1.65 -1.52
CA PHE A 46 -0.30 -0.57 -0.55
C PHE A 46 -0.42 -1.14 0.86
N ALA A 47 0.45 -0.68 1.76
CA ALA A 47 0.52 -1.20 3.13
C ALA A 47 -0.84 -1.05 3.83
N TYR A 48 -1.44 0.14 3.77
CA TYR A 48 -2.60 0.47 4.60
C TYR A 48 -3.94 0.52 3.86
N LYS A 49 -3.98 0.14 2.58
CA LYS A 49 -5.22 0.12 1.79
C LYS A 49 -6.24 -0.83 2.42
N MET A 50 -7.46 -0.33 2.64
CA MET A 50 -8.58 -1.05 3.27
C MET A 50 -8.32 -1.53 4.71
N LEU A 51 -7.30 -0.99 5.39
CA LEU A 51 -7.12 -1.19 6.84
C LEU A 51 -7.72 -0.05 7.66
N LEU A 52 -7.80 1.15 7.07
CA LEU A 52 -8.42 2.31 7.68
C LEU A 52 -9.76 2.64 7.02
N LYS A 53 -10.67 3.18 7.81
CA LYS A 53 -11.93 3.79 7.38
C LYS A 53 -11.82 5.32 7.46
N CYS A 54 -12.64 6.01 6.70
CA CYS A 54 -12.79 7.45 6.82
C CYS A 54 -13.57 7.77 8.10
N GLY A 55 -13.05 8.64 8.96
CA GLY A 55 -13.76 9.02 10.18
C GLY A 55 -15.02 9.84 9.94
N ASN A 56 -15.20 10.42 8.74
CA ASN A 56 -16.37 11.24 8.40
C ASN A 56 -17.52 10.41 7.80
N CYS A 57 -17.25 9.64 6.75
CA CYS A 57 -18.28 8.89 6.00
C CYS A 57 -18.13 7.37 6.09
N GLU A 58 -17.21 6.89 6.93
CA GLU A 58 -16.92 5.46 7.18
C GLU A 58 -16.45 4.63 5.97
N GLY A 59 -16.31 5.26 4.81
CA GLY A 59 -15.84 4.63 3.58
C GLY A 59 -14.38 4.19 3.69
N ASN A 60 -13.99 3.22 2.86
CA ASN A 60 -12.62 2.73 2.85
C ASN A 60 -11.62 3.83 2.47
N ILE A 61 -10.48 3.85 3.17
CA ILE A 61 -9.29 4.60 2.76
C ILE A 61 -8.54 3.80 1.68
N VAL A 62 -8.28 4.48 0.58
CA VAL A 62 -7.52 3.98 -0.57
C VAL A 62 -6.22 4.77 -0.71
N ALA A 63 -5.32 4.27 -1.56
CA ALA A 63 -4.02 4.87 -1.80
C ALA A 63 -3.82 5.19 -3.27
N GLU A 64 -3.11 6.28 -3.54
CA GLU A 64 -2.74 6.75 -4.87
C GLU A 64 -1.24 7.07 -4.92
N GLU A 65 -0.56 6.57 -5.95
CA GLU A 65 0.84 6.95 -6.24
C GLU A 65 0.89 8.15 -7.16
N LYS A 66 1.74 9.11 -6.81
CA LYS A 66 2.06 10.27 -7.63
C LYS A 66 3.56 10.33 -7.89
N PHE A 67 3.90 10.45 -9.17
CA PHE A 67 5.26 10.73 -9.63
C PHE A 67 5.29 12.17 -10.12
N LYS A 68 6.17 13.00 -9.54
CA LYS A 68 6.37 14.38 -9.98
C LYS A 68 7.76 14.51 -10.57
N LYS A 69 7.84 14.91 -11.84
CA LYS A 69 9.12 15.27 -12.46
C LYS A 69 9.62 16.57 -11.83
N LEU A 70 10.85 16.54 -11.32
CA LEU A 70 11.53 17.69 -10.75
C LEU A 70 12.27 18.45 -11.85
N SER A 71 12.58 19.72 -11.59
CA SER A 71 13.30 20.60 -12.53
C SER A 71 14.65 20.03 -12.95
N GLY A 72 15.34 19.30 -12.06
CA GLY A 72 16.60 18.61 -12.34
C GLY A 72 16.48 17.30 -13.13
N GLY A 73 15.31 16.96 -13.66
CA GLY A 73 15.09 15.76 -14.47
C GLY A 73 14.85 14.46 -13.68
N THR A 74 15.04 14.46 -12.37
CA THR A 74 14.69 13.36 -11.46
C THR A 74 13.18 13.32 -11.18
N PHE A 75 12.69 12.21 -10.62
CA PHE A 75 11.29 12.07 -10.22
C PHE A 75 11.16 11.93 -8.70
N SER A 76 10.24 12.68 -8.09
CA SER A 76 9.80 12.40 -6.73
C SER A 76 8.62 11.45 -6.74
N HIS A 77 8.61 10.49 -5.82
CA HIS A 77 7.56 9.50 -5.68
C HIS A 77 6.87 9.66 -4.33
N HIS A 78 5.54 9.76 -4.33
CA HIS A 78 4.73 9.90 -3.13
C HIS A 78 3.50 9.00 -3.19
N ILE A 79 3.21 8.31 -2.08
CA ILE A 79 1.98 7.57 -1.85
C ILE A 79 1.08 8.39 -0.94
N TYR A 80 -0.15 8.64 -1.39
CA TYR A 80 -1.16 9.37 -0.64
C TYR A 80 -2.33 8.47 -0.28
N TYR A 81 -2.77 8.54 0.97
CA TYR A 81 -3.97 7.87 1.46
C TYR A 81 -5.13 8.87 1.56
N HIS A 82 -6.31 8.48 1.09
CA HIS A 82 -7.52 9.31 1.11
C HIS A 82 -8.81 8.48 1.11
N CYS A 83 -9.93 9.11 1.46
CA CYS A 83 -11.24 8.48 1.33
C CYS A 83 -11.55 8.13 -0.12
N SER A 84 -12.03 6.92 -0.36
CA SER A 84 -12.48 6.44 -1.67
C SER A 84 -13.69 7.19 -2.24
N ARG A 85 -14.46 7.87 -1.39
CA ARG A 85 -15.71 8.57 -1.75
C ARG A 85 -16.77 7.67 -2.39
N VAL A 86 -16.71 6.37 -2.11
CA VAL A 86 -17.70 5.40 -2.58
C VAL A 86 -19.02 5.58 -1.83
N LEU A 87 -18.98 5.82 -0.52
CA LEU A 87 -20.18 6.02 0.30
C LEU A 87 -20.71 7.46 0.21
N ASP A 88 -19.82 8.45 0.21
CA ASP A 88 -20.17 9.86 0.07
C ASP A 88 -19.23 10.56 -0.93
N ARG A 89 -19.81 11.04 -2.04
CA ARG A 89 -19.09 11.73 -3.12
C ARG A 89 -18.59 13.13 -2.71
N GLN A 90 -19.22 13.75 -1.71
CA GLN A 90 -18.86 15.06 -1.19
C GLN A 90 -17.92 14.99 0.02
N CYS A 91 -17.58 13.78 0.47
CA CYS A 91 -16.65 13.59 1.57
C CYS A 91 -15.31 14.29 1.28
N GLY A 92 -14.92 15.17 2.20
CA GLY A 92 -13.84 16.14 2.02
C GLY A 92 -12.52 15.55 1.53
N LYS A 93 -11.71 16.40 0.89
CA LYS A 93 -10.40 16.06 0.31
C LYS A 93 -9.30 15.95 1.38
N HIS A 94 -9.43 14.97 2.28
CA HIS A 94 -8.40 14.68 3.27
C HIS A 94 -7.38 13.70 2.69
N TYR A 95 -6.19 14.22 2.36
CA TYR A 95 -5.05 13.44 1.90
C TYR A 95 -3.97 13.45 2.98
N ILE A 96 -3.34 12.29 3.21
CA ILE A 96 -2.16 12.14 4.06
C ILE A 96 -1.10 11.35 3.28
N THR A 97 0.17 11.76 3.35
CA THR A 97 1.24 10.96 2.76
C THR A 97 1.50 9.71 3.60
N GLU A 98 2.04 8.65 2.99
CA GLU A 98 2.37 7.41 3.72
C GLU A 98 3.26 7.68 4.93
N GLY A 99 4.36 8.43 4.78
CA GLY A 99 5.24 8.75 5.90
C GLY A 99 4.58 9.61 7.00
N GLN A 100 3.58 10.44 6.66
CA GLN A 100 2.80 11.14 7.69
C GLN A 100 1.85 10.18 8.42
N LEU A 101 1.23 9.26 7.69
CA LEU A 101 0.34 8.25 8.25
C LEU A 101 1.10 7.31 9.20
N GLU A 102 2.30 6.88 8.83
CA GLU A 102 3.15 6.02 9.67
C GLU A 102 3.51 6.68 10.98
N LYS A 103 3.88 7.97 10.97
CA LYS A 103 4.12 8.73 12.20
C LYS A 103 2.88 8.75 13.10
N LYS A 104 1.69 8.93 12.51
CA LYS A 104 0.42 8.93 13.25
C LYS A 104 0.06 7.55 13.80
N LEU A 105 0.35 6.48 13.07
CA LEU A 105 0.17 5.10 13.52
C LEU A 105 1.10 4.77 14.69
N VAL A 106 2.37 5.18 14.64
CA VAL A 106 3.31 4.98 15.75
C VAL A 106 2.83 5.71 16.99
N SER A 107 2.51 7.00 16.90
CA SER A 107 2.00 7.76 18.05
C SER A 107 0.70 7.18 18.60
N PHE A 108 -0.17 6.68 17.73
CA PHE A 108 -1.40 5.99 18.14
C PHE A 108 -1.08 4.71 18.93
N VAL A 109 -0.20 3.84 18.42
CA VAL A 109 0.21 2.61 19.13
C VAL A 109 0.87 2.92 20.47
N GLU A 110 1.64 3.99 20.56
CA GLU A 110 2.25 4.44 21.82
C GLU A 110 1.20 4.85 22.86
N SER A 111 0.09 5.44 22.43
CA SER A 111 -1.03 5.82 23.30
C SER A 111 -1.94 4.66 23.69
N LEU A 112 -1.86 3.52 22.99
CA LEU A 112 -2.69 2.36 23.31
C LEU A 112 -2.23 1.66 24.58
N ASP A 113 -3.21 1.18 25.34
CA ASP A 113 -3.03 0.21 26.41
C ASP A 113 -3.12 -1.21 25.81
N ILE A 114 -1.97 -1.73 25.42
CA ILE A 114 -1.87 -2.97 24.66
C ILE A 114 -2.16 -4.20 25.53
N SER A 115 -2.05 -4.06 26.85
CA SER A 115 -2.37 -5.13 27.81
C SER A 115 -3.85 -5.57 27.74
N LYS A 116 -4.73 -4.67 27.29
CA LYS A 116 -6.18 -4.90 27.16
C LYS A 116 -6.59 -5.41 25.77
N LEU A 117 -5.66 -5.51 24.83
CA LEU A 117 -5.96 -5.90 23.46
C LEU A 117 -5.76 -7.40 23.23
N SER A 118 -6.74 -8.04 22.60
CA SER A 118 -6.58 -9.40 22.08
C SER A 118 -5.87 -9.35 20.73
N ILE A 119 -4.55 -9.47 20.76
CA ILE A 119 -3.69 -9.48 19.57
C ILE A 119 -3.80 -10.81 18.82
N SER A 120 -3.76 -10.75 17.48
CA SER A 120 -3.76 -11.94 16.63
C SER A 120 -2.57 -12.87 16.88
N GLN A 121 -2.75 -14.16 16.59
CA GLN A 121 -1.68 -15.16 16.75
C GLN A 121 -0.46 -14.82 15.88
N ASN A 122 -0.68 -14.37 14.64
CA ASN A 122 0.41 -13.98 13.74
C ASN A 122 1.27 -12.86 14.34
N LEU A 123 0.63 -11.80 14.88
CA LEU A 123 1.37 -10.70 15.47
C LEU A 123 2.13 -11.15 16.73
N LYS A 124 1.58 -12.06 17.53
CA LYS A 124 2.32 -12.68 18.64
C LYS A 124 3.56 -13.44 18.15
N THR A 125 3.44 -14.21 17.08
CA THR A 125 4.56 -14.95 16.50
C THR A 125 5.65 -14.02 15.97
N SER A 126 5.29 -13.01 15.15
CA SER A 126 6.24 -12.03 14.62
C SER A 126 6.92 -11.23 15.73
N PHE A 127 6.16 -10.84 16.75
CA PHE A 127 6.71 -10.14 17.92
C PHE A 127 7.66 -11.04 18.74
N GLY A 128 7.31 -12.32 18.92
CA GLY A 128 8.20 -13.29 19.58
C GLY A 128 9.51 -13.51 18.82
N GLN A 129 9.48 -13.53 17.48
CA GLN A 129 10.70 -13.58 16.66
C GLN A 129 11.55 -12.33 16.86
N TYR A 130 10.93 -11.15 16.88
CA TYR A 130 11.62 -9.89 17.15
C TYR A 130 12.29 -9.89 18.54
N LYS A 131 11.59 -10.36 19.59
CA LYS A 131 12.15 -10.47 20.94
C LYS A 131 13.41 -11.35 20.98
N LYS A 132 13.36 -12.52 20.35
CA LYS A 132 14.51 -13.44 20.27
C LYS A 132 15.72 -12.80 19.61
N ILE A 133 15.51 -12.21 18.43
CA ILE A 133 16.59 -11.55 17.67
C ILE A 133 17.18 -10.38 18.46
N ALA A 134 16.32 -9.51 19.01
CA ALA A 134 16.78 -8.37 19.79
C ALA A 134 17.54 -8.81 21.06
N GLY A 135 17.04 -9.80 21.78
CA GLY A 135 17.71 -10.38 22.94
C GLY A 135 19.09 -10.96 22.61
N GLU A 136 19.19 -11.74 21.53
CA GLU A 136 20.47 -12.29 21.06
C GLU A 136 21.49 -11.20 20.69
N VAL A 137 21.06 -10.16 19.97
CA VAL A 137 21.92 -9.02 19.57
C VAL A 137 22.39 -8.23 20.79
N LEU A 138 21.52 -8.01 21.77
CA LEU A 138 21.85 -7.27 23.00
C LEU A 138 22.79 -8.08 23.90
N ALA A 139 22.58 -9.39 24.00
CA ALA A 139 23.47 -10.30 24.75
C ALA A 139 24.90 -10.28 24.19
N GLN A 140 25.07 -10.20 22.86
CA GLN A 140 26.40 -10.04 22.24
C GLN A 140 27.10 -8.74 22.62
N GLN A 141 26.34 -7.70 22.99
CA GLN A 141 26.86 -6.41 23.44
C GLN A 141 27.09 -6.37 24.96
N ASN A 142 26.97 -7.51 25.67
CA ASN A 142 26.98 -7.62 27.12
C ASN A 142 25.88 -6.77 27.80
N ILE A 143 24.76 -6.54 27.11
CA ILE A 143 23.60 -5.85 27.67
C ILE A 143 22.57 -6.93 28.03
N ASP A 144 22.43 -7.20 29.32
CA ASP A 144 21.51 -8.21 29.83
C ASP A 144 20.13 -7.58 30.01
N ILE A 145 19.23 -7.84 29.05
CA ILE A 145 17.86 -7.33 29.03
C ILE A 145 16.92 -8.51 29.20
N LYS A 146 15.93 -8.41 30.11
CA LYS A 146 14.93 -9.46 30.25
C LYS A 146 14.02 -9.43 29.04
N GLU A 147 13.58 -10.60 28.57
CA GLU A 147 12.68 -10.71 27.41
C GLU A 147 11.38 -9.90 27.58
N ASP A 148 10.98 -9.62 28.82
CA ASP A 148 9.82 -8.78 29.17
C ASP A 148 10.06 -7.27 29.05
N ASP A 149 11.31 -6.81 28.99
CA ASP A 149 11.65 -5.39 28.81
C ASP A 149 11.44 -4.95 27.35
N ILE A 150 11.42 -5.90 26.41
CA ILE A 150 11.13 -5.64 25.00
C ILE A 150 9.62 -5.53 24.82
N ASP A 151 9.15 -4.30 24.68
CA ASP A 151 7.74 -4.00 24.47
C ASP A 151 7.33 -4.04 22.98
N ILE A 152 6.04 -4.29 22.78
CA ILE A 152 5.44 -4.29 21.44
C ILE A 152 5.42 -2.89 20.81
N LYS A 153 5.56 -1.82 21.61
CA LYS A 153 5.68 -0.44 21.10
C LYS A 153 7.04 -0.22 20.43
N SER A 154 8.12 -0.78 20.98
CA SER A 154 9.44 -0.78 20.35
C SER A 154 9.44 -1.60 19.07
N TYR A 155 8.74 -2.73 19.07
CA TYR A 155 8.52 -3.48 17.84
C TYR A 155 7.76 -2.65 16.79
N ALA A 156 6.70 -1.94 17.18
CA ALA A 156 5.99 -1.04 16.28
C ALA A 156 6.92 0.05 15.70
N ARG A 157 7.72 0.72 16.54
CA ARG A 157 8.66 1.75 16.09
C ARG A 157 9.65 1.22 15.05
N TYR A 158 10.22 0.05 15.31
CA TYR A 158 11.10 -0.63 14.34
C TYR A 158 10.36 -0.93 13.04
N LEU A 159 9.17 -1.54 13.14
CA LEU A 159 8.42 -2.01 11.99
C LEU A 159 7.93 -0.87 11.09
N PHE A 160 7.46 0.24 11.66
CA PHE A 160 7.03 1.40 10.87
C PHE A 160 8.21 2.12 10.21
N LYS A 161 9.40 2.04 10.80
CA LYS A 161 10.61 2.66 10.26
C LYS A 161 11.26 1.83 9.16
N GLU A 162 11.52 0.55 9.40
CA GLU A 162 12.33 -0.32 8.53
C GLU A 162 11.57 -1.50 7.92
N GLY A 163 10.36 -1.81 8.43
CA GLY A 163 9.59 -2.96 7.98
C GLY A 163 9.04 -2.83 6.56
N SER A 164 8.83 -3.97 5.92
CA SER A 164 8.20 -4.06 4.61
C SER A 164 6.71 -3.66 4.66
N SER A 165 6.13 -3.27 3.52
CA SER A 165 4.70 -2.97 3.41
C SER A 165 3.80 -4.14 3.87
N SER A 166 4.28 -5.39 3.76
CA SER A 166 3.54 -6.57 4.19
C SER A 166 3.51 -6.71 5.70
N GLU A 167 4.67 -6.56 6.35
CA GLU A 167 4.78 -6.64 7.81
C GLU A 167 4.02 -5.49 8.48
N LYS A 168 4.17 -4.27 7.98
CA LYS A 168 3.40 -3.09 8.42
C LYS A 168 1.90 -3.34 8.38
N ARG A 169 1.42 -3.95 7.28
CA ARG A 169 0.01 -4.34 7.10
C ARG A 169 -0.44 -5.40 8.09
N GLU A 170 0.39 -6.42 8.28
CA GLU A 170 0.10 -7.54 9.19
C GLU A 170 0.02 -7.06 10.64
N PHE A 171 0.92 -6.17 11.06
CA PHE A 171 0.90 -5.56 12.38
C PHE A 171 -0.42 -4.82 12.64
N ILE A 172 -0.81 -3.91 11.74
CA ILE A 172 -2.08 -3.17 11.89
C ILE A 172 -3.29 -4.08 11.92
N ARG A 173 -3.33 -5.10 11.05
CA ARG A 173 -4.39 -6.11 11.08
C ARG A 173 -4.38 -6.91 12.39
N GLY A 174 -3.20 -7.22 12.90
CA GLY A 174 -3.00 -8.02 14.11
C GLY A 174 -3.41 -7.34 15.39
N LEU A 175 -3.47 -5.99 15.42
CA LEU A 175 -4.06 -5.24 16.53
C LEU A 175 -5.56 -5.51 16.70
N GLY A 176 -6.26 -5.95 15.64
CA GLY A 176 -7.67 -6.35 15.72
C GLY A 176 -8.66 -5.22 16.02
N ILE A 177 -8.22 -3.96 15.95
CA ILE A 177 -9.03 -2.78 16.25
C ILE A 177 -9.38 -2.00 14.97
N PRO A 178 -10.59 -1.43 14.88
CA PRO A 178 -10.95 -0.55 13.77
C PRO A 178 -10.19 0.77 13.88
N LEU A 179 -9.67 1.26 12.75
CA LEU A 179 -8.96 2.54 12.68
C LEU A 179 -9.68 3.50 11.74
N TYR A 180 -9.97 4.71 12.24
CA TYR A 180 -10.62 5.77 11.49
C TYR A 180 -9.65 6.93 11.26
N LEU A 181 -9.49 7.34 10.00
CA LEU A 181 -8.67 8.47 9.60
C LEU A 181 -9.55 9.71 9.37
N TYR A 182 -9.28 10.78 10.11
CA TYR A 182 -9.94 12.08 9.96
C TYR A 182 -8.97 13.20 10.28
N ASN A 183 -8.95 14.27 9.48
CA ASN A 183 -8.03 15.42 9.66
C ASN A 183 -6.57 15.01 9.95
N LYS A 184 -6.07 13.97 9.26
CA LYS A 184 -4.71 13.41 9.42
C LYS A 184 -4.40 12.85 10.81
N ASN A 185 -5.42 12.51 11.59
CA ASN A 185 -5.32 11.83 12.88
C ASN A 185 -6.10 10.51 12.85
N ILE A 186 -5.78 9.62 13.80
CA ILE A 186 -6.30 8.25 13.88
C ILE A 186 -7.18 8.13 15.12
N TYR A 187 -8.34 7.52 14.95
CA TYR A 187 -9.37 7.35 15.99
C TYR A 187 -9.86 5.90 16.01
N LEU A 188 -10.42 5.48 17.14
CA LEU A 188 -11.04 4.15 17.31
C LEU A 188 -12.50 4.11 16.85
N GLU A 189 -13.14 5.28 16.74
CA GLU A 189 -14.54 5.45 16.37
C GLU A 189 -14.69 6.52 15.28
N PRO A 190 -15.77 6.47 14.47
CA PRO A 190 -16.06 7.52 13.52
C PRO A 190 -16.36 8.84 14.25
N ILE A 191 -15.94 9.95 13.66
CA ILE A 191 -16.22 11.29 14.18
C ILE A 191 -17.57 11.68 13.60
N LYS A 192 -18.59 11.70 14.44
CA LYS A 192 -19.85 12.37 14.10
C LYS A 192 -19.51 13.84 13.90
N ALA A 193 -19.52 14.30 12.65
CA ALA A 193 -19.54 15.73 12.39
C ALA A 193 -20.86 16.24 12.99
N ASP A 194 -20.78 17.08 14.01
CA ASP A 194 -21.94 17.88 14.43
C ASP A 194 -22.42 18.65 13.18
N ILE A 195 -23.69 18.47 12.87
CA ILE A 195 -24.39 19.00 11.70
C ILE A 195 -24.32 20.53 11.66
#